data_AF-A0A349Q929-F1
#
_entry.id   AF-A0A349Q929-F1
#
_cell.length_a   1.000
_cell.length_b   1.000
_cell.length_c   1.000
_cell.angle_alpha   90.00
_cell.angle_beta   90.00
_cell.angle_gamma   90.00
#
_symmetry.space_group_name_H-M   'P 1'
#
loop_
_entity.id
_entity.type
_entity.pdbx_description
1 polymer ?
#
loop_
_entity_poly.entity_id
_entity_poly.type
_entity_poly.pdbx_seq_one_letter_code
_entity_poly.pdbx_strand_id
1 'polypeptide(L)'
;MKIFDTDSIRNVALIGHSGEGKTSLAEAMMFEAKTIDRLGKVDDGSSTMDYDDEEIKRKISISLSLGYAIYRNTKINILDAPGFFDFEGEMVAALHAADSAVVVTSATGSITVGTEKALELCQEKKVSALIFVNAVDKDNSDFMGTARAIMAKYKSVIPIELPIMEGGKMVGCVDVLTDKAYDLQGKEIPTPQNMQADVEEFNGKLMELIAETDEELMMKFFDGEKFTEEEIQKGLHAAIADDIFVPLVAGNAQTLKGVKRLMDKLVDLMPHPQRAHKIKAIV
;
A
#
# COMPACT_ATOMS: atom_id res chain seq x y z
N MET A 1 -10.78 26.35 7.81
CA MET A 1 -9.85 25.33 7.29
C MET A 1 -9.21 24.64 8.49
N LYS A 2 -9.31 23.31 8.59
CA LYS A 2 -8.72 22.56 9.71
C LYS A 2 -7.20 22.57 9.54
N ILE A 3 -6.47 22.97 10.58
CA ILE A 3 -5.00 22.93 10.61
C ILE A 3 -4.60 21.53 11.09
N PHE A 4 -3.63 20.93 10.41
CA PHE A 4 -3.07 19.63 10.77
C PHE A 4 -1.62 19.82 11.19
N ASP A 5 -1.25 19.20 12.29
CA ASP A 5 0.14 19.12 12.73
C ASP A 5 0.93 18.18 11.82
N THR A 6 2.26 18.33 11.79
CA THR A 6 3.12 17.60 10.85
C THR A 6 3.06 16.08 11.04
N ASP A 7 2.86 15.60 12.26
CA ASP A 7 2.68 14.17 12.57
C ASP A 7 1.36 13.59 12.05
N SER A 8 0.38 14.47 11.78
CA SER A 8 -0.96 14.17 11.29
C SER A 8 -1.10 14.39 9.79
N ILE A 9 0.02 14.36 9.05
CA ILE A 9 0.08 14.45 7.59
C ILE A 9 0.76 13.20 7.03
N ARG A 10 0.26 12.71 5.90
CA ARG A 10 0.94 11.72 5.04
C ARG A 10 0.95 12.23 3.61
N ASN A 11 2.12 12.32 2.98
CA ASN A 11 2.22 12.62 1.55
C ASN A 11 2.52 11.32 0.80
N VAL A 12 1.56 10.86 0.00
CA VAL A 12 1.60 9.51 -0.59
C VAL A 12 1.52 9.60 -2.10
N ALA A 13 2.54 9.10 -2.80
CA ALA A 13 2.51 8.90 -4.24
C ALA A 13 1.89 7.55 -4.59
N LEU A 14 0.93 7.54 -5.52
CA LEU A 14 0.43 6.30 -6.14
C LEU A 14 1.21 6.05 -7.41
N ILE A 15 1.96 4.95 -7.46
CA ILE A 15 2.83 4.59 -8.59
C ILE A 15 2.61 3.14 -9.00
N GLY A 16 3.10 2.76 -10.18
CA GLY A 16 2.89 1.45 -10.77
C GLY A 16 2.51 1.52 -12.25
N HIS A 17 2.43 0.37 -12.90
CA HIS A 17 2.21 0.31 -14.34
C HIS A 17 0.86 0.91 -14.76
N SER A 18 0.74 1.27 -16.03
CA SER A 18 -0.53 1.71 -16.62
C SER A 18 -1.60 0.63 -16.46
N GLY A 19 -2.83 1.04 -16.14
CA GLY A 19 -3.95 0.11 -15.97
C GLY A 19 -4.00 -0.65 -14.63
N GLU A 20 -3.03 -0.47 -13.73
CA GLU A 20 -3.03 -1.15 -12.42
C GLU A 20 -4.05 -0.58 -11.42
N GLY A 21 -4.69 0.55 -11.77
CA GLY A 21 -5.79 1.14 -11.01
C GLY A 21 -5.38 2.19 -9.97
N LYS A 22 -4.25 2.88 -10.17
CA LYS A 22 -3.77 3.99 -9.31
C LYS A 22 -4.84 5.08 -9.13
N THR A 23 -5.37 5.62 -10.22
CA THR A 23 -6.42 6.63 -10.21
C THR A 23 -7.71 6.13 -9.56
N SER A 24 -8.10 4.88 -9.85
CA SER A 24 -9.26 4.27 -9.18
C SER A 24 -9.04 4.14 -7.67
N LEU A 25 -7.80 3.89 -7.22
CA LEU A 25 -7.46 3.83 -5.80
C LEU A 25 -7.49 5.22 -5.16
N ALA A 26 -6.98 6.26 -5.84
CA ALA A 26 -7.09 7.65 -5.38
C ALA A 26 -8.56 8.05 -5.17
N GLU A 27 -9.40 7.82 -6.19
CA GLU A 27 -10.86 8.01 -6.12
C GLU A 27 -11.48 7.28 -4.94
N ALA A 28 -11.14 6.01 -4.76
CA ALA A 28 -11.66 5.17 -3.69
C ALA A 28 -11.25 5.69 -2.30
N MET A 29 -10.01 6.12 -2.12
CA MET A 29 -9.53 6.70 -0.86
C MET A 29 -10.27 8.01 -0.53
N MET A 30 -10.43 8.89 -1.52
CA MET A 30 -11.17 10.14 -1.35
C MET A 30 -12.65 9.90 -1.05
N PHE A 31 -13.26 8.91 -1.69
CA PHE A 31 -14.65 8.54 -1.49
C PHE A 31 -14.89 7.91 -0.10
N GLU A 32 -14.07 6.96 0.32
CA GLU A 32 -14.14 6.35 1.66
C GLU A 32 -13.95 7.39 2.78
N ALA A 33 -13.07 8.37 2.55
CA ALA A 33 -12.87 9.50 3.45
C ALA A 33 -13.96 10.59 3.33
N LYS A 34 -14.95 10.42 2.44
CA LYS A 34 -16.03 11.38 2.16
C LYS A 34 -15.52 12.77 1.74
N THR A 35 -14.35 12.82 1.12
CA THR A 35 -13.82 14.05 0.53
C THR A 35 -14.48 14.36 -0.81
N ILE A 36 -14.96 13.32 -1.50
CA ILE A 36 -15.83 13.40 -2.67
C ILE A 36 -17.14 12.66 -2.39
N ASP A 37 -18.25 13.15 -2.94
CA ASP A 37 -19.59 12.57 -2.70
C ASP A 37 -19.92 11.38 -3.60
N ARG A 38 -19.18 11.21 -4.70
CA ARG A 38 -19.39 10.16 -5.69
C ARG A 38 -18.05 9.54 -6.05
N LEU A 39 -18.02 8.21 -6.12
CA LEU A 39 -16.89 7.47 -6.67
C LEU A 39 -16.82 7.69 -8.19
N GLY A 40 -15.81 8.42 -8.65
CA GLY A 40 -15.51 8.61 -10.07
C GLY A 40 -14.92 7.34 -10.69
N LYS A 41 -15.06 7.20 -12.01
CA LYS A 41 -14.48 6.08 -12.77
C LYS A 41 -13.72 6.59 -13.97
N VAL A 42 -12.52 6.05 -14.18
CA VAL A 42 -11.71 6.33 -15.37
C VAL A 42 -12.44 5.87 -16.64
N ASP A 43 -13.07 4.69 -16.59
CA ASP A 43 -13.71 4.08 -17.76
C ASP A 43 -14.86 4.88 -18.37
N ASP A 44 -15.54 5.72 -17.58
CA ASP A 44 -16.65 6.57 -18.02
C ASP A 44 -16.30 8.06 -18.03
N GLY A 45 -15.04 8.42 -17.77
CA GLY A 45 -14.56 9.81 -17.77
C GLY A 45 -15.07 10.65 -16.61
N SER A 46 -15.56 10.03 -15.53
CA SER A 46 -16.08 10.75 -14.35
C SER A 46 -15.08 10.89 -13.21
N SER A 47 -13.82 10.49 -13.41
CA SER A 47 -12.76 10.69 -12.42
C SER A 47 -12.50 12.18 -12.19
N THR A 48 -12.34 12.54 -10.92
CA THR A 48 -11.86 13.82 -10.43
C THR A 48 -10.35 13.99 -10.58
N MET A 49 -9.60 12.89 -10.70
CA MET A 49 -8.14 12.90 -10.85
C MET A 49 -7.71 13.04 -12.31
N ASP A 50 -8.39 12.37 -13.24
CA ASP A 50 -8.17 12.45 -14.70
C ASP A 50 -9.17 13.44 -15.34
N TYR A 51 -8.85 14.74 -15.33
CA TYR A 51 -9.77 15.80 -15.78
C TYR A 51 -9.40 16.41 -17.14
N ASP A 52 -8.23 16.10 -17.71
CA ASP A 52 -7.86 16.57 -19.04
C ASP A 52 -8.62 15.81 -20.14
N ASP A 53 -9.01 16.52 -21.21
CA ASP A 53 -9.77 15.93 -22.32
C ASP A 53 -9.05 14.73 -22.97
N GLU A 54 -7.71 14.77 -23.06
CA GLU A 54 -6.94 13.65 -23.60
C GLU A 54 -6.85 12.48 -22.61
N GLU A 55 -6.82 12.73 -21.31
CA GLU A 55 -6.89 11.67 -20.29
C GLU A 55 -8.24 10.95 -20.34
N ILE A 56 -9.33 11.70 -20.38
CA ILE A 56 -10.70 11.16 -20.50
C ILE A 56 -10.87 10.36 -21.79
N LYS A 57 -10.42 10.92 -22.92
CA LYS A 57 -10.55 10.31 -24.25
C LYS A 57 -9.73 9.04 -24.39
N ARG A 58 -8.51 9.02 -23.84
CA ARG A 58 -7.60 7.86 -23.93
C ARG A 58 -7.76 6.87 -22.79
N LYS A 59 -8.44 7.26 -21.70
CA LYS A 59 -8.61 6.50 -20.46
C LYS A 59 -7.28 6.15 -19.79
N ILE A 60 -6.36 7.11 -19.81
CA ILE A 60 -5.02 6.99 -19.21
C ILE A 60 -4.68 8.31 -18.54
N SER A 61 -4.02 8.27 -17.38
CA SER A 61 -3.43 9.47 -16.78
C SER A 61 -2.18 9.89 -17.55
N ILE A 62 -2.07 11.19 -17.80
CA ILE A 62 -0.98 11.84 -18.55
C ILE A 62 -0.19 12.76 -17.61
N SER A 63 -0.87 13.45 -16.69
CA SER A 63 -0.24 14.39 -15.76
C SER A 63 -0.31 13.89 -14.31
N LEU A 64 0.60 14.36 -13.45
CA LEU A 64 0.46 14.17 -12.01
C LEU A 64 -0.80 14.88 -11.50
N SER A 65 -1.67 14.13 -10.82
CA SER A 65 -2.89 14.67 -10.24
C SER A 65 -2.85 14.66 -8.70
N LEU A 66 -3.52 15.64 -8.08
CA LEU A 66 -3.48 15.87 -6.64
C LEU A 66 -4.87 15.73 -6.02
N GLY A 67 -4.96 14.86 -5.03
CA GLY A 67 -6.13 14.66 -4.20
C GLY A 67 -5.80 14.72 -2.72
N TYR A 68 -6.82 14.66 -1.86
CA TYR A 68 -6.59 14.44 -0.44
C TYR A 68 -7.73 13.66 0.20
N ALA A 69 -7.43 12.98 1.30
CA ALA A 69 -8.39 12.31 2.16
C ALA A 69 -8.16 12.75 3.61
N ILE A 70 -9.21 13.11 4.33
CA ILE A 70 -9.14 13.31 5.79
C ILE A 70 -9.65 12.05 6.48
N TYR A 71 -8.74 11.28 7.07
CA TYR A 71 -9.03 9.99 7.67
C TYR A 71 -8.39 9.87 9.06
N ARG A 72 -9.16 9.45 10.07
CA ARG A 72 -8.68 9.31 11.48
C ARG A 72 -7.85 10.51 11.97
N ASN A 73 -8.36 11.73 11.75
CA ASN A 73 -7.68 13.00 12.10
C ASN A 73 -6.34 13.27 11.38
N THR A 74 -5.99 12.46 10.38
CA THR A 74 -4.80 12.59 9.55
C THR A 74 -5.20 13.08 8.15
N LYS A 75 -4.42 14.02 7.59
CA LYS A 75 -4.58 14.43 6.20
C LYS A 75 -3.63 13.61 5.33
N ILE A 76 -4.19 12.78 4.47
CA ILE A 76 -3.45 12.03 3.45
C ILE A 76 -3.51 12.86 2.16
N ASN A 77 -2.40 13.46 1.75
CA ASN A 77 -2.25 14.08 0.44
C ASN A 77 -1.88 12.98 -0.56
N ILE A 78 -2.63 12.89 -1.66
CA ILE A 78 -2.53 11.82 -2.66
C ILE A 78 -1.96 12.42 -3.94
N LEU A 79 -0.85 11.87 -4.40
CA LEU A 79 -0.15 12.23 -5.63
C LEU A 79 -0.32 11.08 -6.62
N ASP A 80 -1.30 11.15 -7.51
CA ASP A 80 -1.58 10.10 -8.50
C ASP A 80 -0.72 10.31 -9.74
N ALA A 81 0.31 9.46 -9.89
CA ALA A 81 1.27 9.57 -10.98
C ALA A 81 0.82 8.75 -12.20
N PRO A 82 1.09 9.22 -13.43
CA PRO A 82 0.92 8.44 -14.65
C PRO A 82 1.66 7.11 -14.63
N GLY A 83 1.10 6.09 -15.29
CA GLY A 83 1.66 4.73 -15.32
C GLY A 83 2.46 4.37 -16.58
N PHE A 84 2.45 5.22 -17.61
CA PHE A 84 3.22 4.99 -18.83
C PHE A 84 4.64 5.51 -18.68
N PHE A 85 5.61 4.77 -19.22
CA PHE A 85 7.02 5.14 -19.18
C PHE A 85 7.30 6.50 -19.87
N ASP A 86 6.51 6.86 -20.87
CA ASP A 86 6.62 8.15 -21.56
C ASP A 86 6.44 9.36 -20.61
N PHE A 87 5.80 9.13 -19.44
CA PHE A 87 5.52 10.15 -18.42
C PHE A 87 6.30 9.91 -17.12
N GLU A 88 7.44 9.21 -17.18
CA GLU A 88 8.28 8.90 -16.01
C GLU A 88 8.73 10.15 -15.23
N GLY A 89 8.87 11.30 -15.90
CA GLY A 89 9.16 12.57 -15.24
C GLY A 89 8.13 12.98 -14.17
N GLU A 90 6.85 12.68 -14.41
CA GLU A 90 5.77 12.94 -13.45
C GLU A 90 5.87 12.01 -12.24
N MET A 91 6.23 10.74 -12.45
CA MET A 91 6.46 9.79 -11.37
C MET A 91 7.64 10.20 -10.49
N VAL A 92 8.74 10.67 -11.11
CA VAL A 92 9.90 11.19 -10.38
C VAL A 92 9.52 12.45 -9.59
N ALA A 93 8.71 13.35 -10.16
CA ALA A 93 8.22 14.53 -9.46
C ALA A 93 7.32 14.15 -8.26
N ALA A 94 6.44 13.17 -8.43
CA ALA A 94 5.58 12.67 -7.37
C ALA A 94 6.40 12.08 -6.21
N LEU A 95 7.39 11.25 -6.50
CA LEU A 95 8.29 10.67 -5.49
C LEU A 95 9.19 11.71 -4.83
N HIS A 96 9.54 12.79 -5.52
CA HIS A 96 10.28 13.89 -4.92
C HIS A 96 9.44 14.70 -3.92
N ALA A 97 8.12 14.74 -4.11
CA ALA A 97 7.19 15.47 -3.25
C ALA A 97 6.54 14.61 -2.15
N ALA A 98 6.63 13.28 -2.27
CA ALA A 98 6.00 12.34 -1.34
C ALA A 98 6.97 11.86 -0.25
N ASP A 99 6.42 11.57 0.92
CA ASP A 99 7.13 10.93 2.03
C ASP A 99 7.10 9.41 1.90
N SER A 100 6.15 8.89 1.12
CA SER A 100 5.90 7.46 0.95
C SER A 100 5.25 7.19 -0.41
N ALA A 101 5.36 5.95 -0.87
CA ALA A 101 4.73 5.50 -2.10
C ALA A 101 3.83 4.29 -1.85
N VAL A 102 2.68 4.26 -2.52
CA VAL A 102 1.88 3.05 -2.71
C VAL A 102 2.14 2.54 -4.12
N VAL A 103 2.84 1.41 -4.21
CA VAL A 103 3.05 0.68 -5.46
C VAL A 103 1.81 -0.16 -5.73
N VAL A 104 1.05 0.24 -6.73
CA VAL A 104 -0.19 -0.42 -7.13
C VAL A 104 0.12 -1.46 -8.22
N THR A 105 -0.28 -2.69 -7.98
CA THR A 105 -0.11 -3.82 -8.91
C THR A 105 -1.34 -4.72 -8.89
N SER A 106 -1.72 -5.34 -10.00
CA SER A 106 -2.88 -6.23 -10.04
C SER A 106 -2.53 -7.64 -9.59
N ALA A 107 -3.51 -8.35 -9.03
CA ALA A 107 -3.40 -9.75 -8.64
C ALA A 107 -3.36 -10.70 -9.86
N THR A 108 -2.28 -10.68 -10.65
CA THR A 108 -2.15 -11.45 -11.89
C THR A 108 -1.55 -12.85 -11.73
N GLY A 109 -1.06 -13.18 -10.53
CA GLY A 109 -0.28 -14.40 -10.25
C GLY A 109 1.23 -14.24 -10.52
N SER A 110 1.67 -13.05 -10.94
CA SER A 110 3.06 -12.78 -11.28
C SER A 110 3.45 -11.33 -10.96
N ILE A 111 4.75 -11.07 -10.84
CA ILE A 111 5.28 -9.71 -10.77
C ILE A 111 5.44 -9.12 -12.18
N THR A 112 5.03 -7.86 -12.37
CA THR A 112 5.20 -7.15 -13.65
C THR A 112 6.47 -6.32 -13.65
N VAL A 113 7.04 -6.07 -14.83
CA VAL A 113 8.20 -5.17 -15.00
C VAL A 113 7.92 -3.76 -14.46
N GLY A 114 6.67 -3.29 -14.56
CA GLY A 114 6.28 -1.99 -14.02
C GLY A 114 6.32 -1.95 -12.49
N THR A 115 5.89 -3.03 -11.84
CA THR A 115 5.99 -3.18 -10.37
C THR A 115 7.44 -3.24 -9.91
N GLU A 116 8.30 -3.97 -10.64
CA GLU A 116 9.74 -4.03 -10.35
C GLU A 116 10.38 -2.66 -10.42
N LYS A 117 10.19 -1.94 -11.54
CA LYS A 117 10.74 -0.59 -11.72
C LYS A 117 10.22 0.39 -10.69
N ALA A 118 8.95 0.30 -10.31
CA ALA A 118 8.37 1.16 -9.28
C ALA A 118 9.04 0.92 -7.91
N LEU A 119 9.26 -0.34 -7.52
CA LEU A 119 9.97 -0.68 -6.28
C LEU A 119 11.43 -0.23 -6.30
N GLU A 120 12.13 -0.47 -7.41
CA GLU A 120 13.52 -0.05 -7.59
C GLU A 120 13.65 1.48 -7.52
N LEU A 121 12.70 2.22 -8.11
CA LEU A 121 12.69 3.68 -8.06
C LEU A 121 12.44 4.20 -6.64
N CYS A 122 11.54 3.58 -5.87
CA CYS A 122 11.37 3.91 -4.45
C CYS A 122 12.68 3.72 -3.66
N GLN A 123 13.39 2.60 -3.88
CA GLN A 123 14.67 2.33 -3.23
C GLN A 123 15.75 3.35 -3.63
N GLU A 124 15.84 3.69 -4.92
CA GLU A 124 16.81 4.69 -5.42
C GLU A 124 16.56 6.07 -4.80
N LYS A 125 15.29 6.47 -4.70
CA LYS A 125 14.88 7.77 -4.16
C LYS A 125 14.78 7.80 -2.64
N LYS A 126 14.92 6.65 -1.97
CA LYS A 126 14.72 6.48 -0.53
C LYS A 126 13.33 6.97 -0.12
N VAL A 127 12.32 6.41 -0.74
CA VAL A 127 10.91 6.69 -0.45
C VAL A 127 10.29 5.40 0.06
N SER A 128 9.84 5.40 1.31
CA SER A 128 9.24 4.23 1.94
C SER A 128 8.02 3.75 1.16
N ALA A 129 8.02 2.47 0.81
CA ALA A 129 7.01 1.88 -0.06
C ALA A 129 6.05 0.98 0.71
N LEU A 130 4.81 0.96 0.24
CA LEU A 130 3.79 -0.05 0.56
C LEU A 130 3.26 -0.60 -0.76
N ILE A 131 3.01 -1.90 -0.85
CA ILE A 131 2.42 -2.51 -2.06
C ILE A 131 0.93 -2.74 -1.85
N PHE A 132 0.12 -2.24 -2.76
CA PHE A 132 -1.31 -2.54 -2.83
C PHE A 132 -1.56 -3.47 -4.03
N VAL A 133 -1.87 -4.73 -3.74
CA VAL A 133 -2.28 -5.70 -4.75
C VAL A 133 -3.78 -5.51 -5.03
N ASN A 134 -4.07 -4.83 -6.14
CA ASN A 134 -5.41 -4.46 -6.58
C ASN A 134 -6.11 -5.59 -7.34
N ALA A 135 -7.42 -5.41 -7.56
CA ALA A 135 -8.26 -6.27 -8.39
C ALA A 135 -8.32 -7.74 -7.94
N VAL A 136 -8.21 -8.01 -6.63
CA VAL A 136 -8.27 -9.38 -6.07
C VAL A 136 -9.61 -10.08 -6.24
N ASP A 137 -10.65 -9.37 -6.68
CA ASP A 137 -12.01 -9.89 -6.94
C ASP A 137 -12.34 -10.02 -8.43
N LYS A 138 -11.33 -9.81 -9.28
CA LYS A 138 -11.46 -9.97 -10.73
C LYS A 138 -11.34 -11.45 -11.08
N ASP A 139 -12.00 -11.87 -12.14
CA ASP A 139 -11.88 -13.24 -12.64
C ASP A 139 -10.42 -13.59 -12.94
N ASN A 140 -10.02 -14.80 -12.57
CA ASN A 140 -8.65 -15.31 -12.68
C ASN A 140 -7.60 -14.49 -11.91
N SER A 141 -8.01 -13.72 -10.91
CA SER A 141 -7.05 -13.09 -10.00
C SER A 141 -6.34 -14.13 -9.14
N ASP A 142 -5.06 -13.89 -8.88
CA ASP A 142 -4.23 -14.72 -8.02
C ASP A 142 -3.35 -13.84 -7.14
N PHE A 143 -3.89 -13.48 -5.97
CA PHE A 143 -3.17 -12.71 -4.97
C PHE A 143 -1.93 -13.46 -4.45
N MET A 144 -2.08 -14.73 -4.08
CA MET A 144 -0.99 -15.49 -3.45
C MET A 144 0.16 -15.74 -4.42
N GLY A 145 -0.13 -16.05 -5.69
CA GLY A 145 0.90 -16.15 -6.73
C GLY A 145 1.64 -14.82 -6.94
N THR A 146 0.90 -13.70 -6.99
CA THR A 146 1.49 -12.36 -7.10
C THR A 146 2.39 -12.04 -5.89
N ALA A 147 1.88 -12.23 -4.67
CA ALA A 147 2.61 -11.96 -3.45
C ALA A 147 3.89 -12.81 -3.37
N ARG A 148 3.79 -14.13 -3.60
CA ARG A 148 4.96 -15.02 -3.59
C ARG A 148 5.97 -14.68 -4.68
N ALA A 149 5.53 -14.29 -5.88
CA ALA A 149 6.42 -13.86 -6.96
C ALA A 149 7.20 -12.59 -6.57
N ILE A 150 6.54 -11.63 -5.92
CA ILE A 150 7.19 -10.41 -5.41
C ILE A 150 8.19 -10.77 -4.30
N MET A 151 7.77 -11.56 -3.30
CA MET A 151 8.62 -11.99 -2.18
C MET A 151 9.87 -12.76 -2.63
N ALA A 152 9.74 -13.58 -3.68
CA ALA A 152 10.86 -14.35 -4.23
C ALA A 152 11.96 -13.44 -4.81
N LYS A 153 11.58 -12.28 -5.35
CA LYS A 153 12.52 -11.28 -5.89
C LYS A 153 12.96 -10.26 -4.84
N TYR A 154 12.05 -9.85 -3.96
CA TYR A 154 12.26 -8.81 -2.94
C TYR A 154 11.95 -9.40 -1.55
N LYS A 155 13.00 -9.86 -0.85
CA LYS A 155 12.87 -10.46 0.50
C LYS A 155 12.32 -9.49 1.55
N SER A 156 12.50 -8.18 1.33
CA SER A 156 11.97 -7.11 2.17
C SER A 156 10.45 -6.93 2.05
N VAL A 157 9.81 -7.55 1.05
CA VAL A 157 8.36 -7.48 0.89
C VAL A 157 7.72 -8.64 1.63
N ILE A 158 6.77 -8.37 2.53
CA ILE A 158 5.98 -9.41 3.19
C ILE A 158 4.52 -8.98 3.28
N PRO A 159 3.56 -9.86 2.96
CA PRO A 159 2.15 -9.60 3.22
C PRO A 159 1.88 -9.39 4.71
N ILE A 160 1.26 -8.27 5.06
CA ILE A 160 0.79 -8.02 6.44
C ILE A 160 -0.71 -8.30 6.59
N GLU A 161 -1.42 -8.42 5.46
CA GLU A 161 -2.82 -8.83 5.40
C GLU A 161 -3.03 -9.79 4.22
N LEU A 162 -3.81 -10.84 4.45
CA LEU A 162 -4.20 -11.82 3.43
C LEU A 162 -5.70 -11.71 3.14
N PRO A 163 -6.13 -11.55 1.87
CA PRO A 163 -7.55 -11.46 1.55
C PRO A 163 -8.23 -12.82 1.74
N ILE A 164 -9.39 -12.83 2.39
CA ILE A 164 -10.25 -14.01 2.51
C ILE A 164 -11.17 -14.02 1.28
N MET A 165 -11.05 -15.06 0.47
CA MET A 165 -11.74 -15.19 -0.81
C MET A 165 -12.81 -16.28 -0.75
N GLU A 166 -14.06 -15.92 -1.04
CA GLU A 166 -15.18 -16.85 -1.18
C GLU A 166 -15.86 -16.63 -2.53
N GLY A 167 -16.00 -17.70 -3.33
CA GLY A 167 -16.65 -17.60 -4.65
C GLY A 167 -16.03 -16.57 -5.61
N GLY A 168 -14.71 -16.35 -5.51
CA GLY A 168 -14.00 -15.34 -6.31
C GLY A 168 -14.21 -13.89 -5.85
N LYS A 169 -14.73 -13.68 -4.64
CA LYS A 169 -14.91 -12.36 -4.03
C LYS A 169 -14.21 -12.29 -2.67
N MET A 170 -13.57 -11.16 -2.40
CA MET A 170 -13.03 -10.84 -1.09
C MET A 170 -14.21 -10.60 -0.15
N VAL A 171 -14.24 -11.35 0.95
CA VAL A 171 -15.24 -11.25 2.01
C VAL A 171 -14.64 -10.77 3.34
N GLY A 172 -13.32 -10.64 3.38
CA GLY A 172 -12.59 -10.22 4.56
C GLY A 172 -11.09 -10.29 4.34
N CYS A 173 -10.34 -10.27 5.42
CA CYS A 173 -8.90 -10.43 5.43
C CYS A 173 -8.41 -11.00 6.77
N VAL A 174 -7.23 -11.60 6.76
CA VAL A 174 -6.49 -12.04 7.93
C VAL A 174 -5.34 -11.08 8.17
N ASP A 175 -5.23 -10.52 9.37
CA ASP A 175 -4.07 -9.76 9.81
C ASP A 175 -2.97 -10.73 10.24
N VAL A 176 -1.84 -10.68 9.54
CA VAL A 176 -0.74 -11.66 9.69
C VAL A 176 -0.01 -11.47 11.02
N LEU A 177 0.06 -10.25 11.55
CA LEU A 177 0.75 -9.96 12.81
C LEU A 177 -0.01 -10.53 14.01
N THR A 178 -1.34 -10.44 13.98
CA THR A 178 -2.20 -10.82 15.11
C THR A 178 -2.87 -12.19 14.96
N ASP A 179 -2.80 -12.81 13.79
CA ASP A 179 -3.55 -14.03 13.42
C ASP A 179 -5.06 -13.88 13.64
N LYS A 180 -5.59 -12.67 13.35
CA LYS A 180 -7.01 -12.37 13.46
C LYS A 180 -7.63 -12.09 12.11
N ALA A 181 -8.75 -12.74 11.84
CA ALA A 181 -9.55 -12.49 10.66
C ALA A 181 -10.67 -11.48 10.92
N TYR A 182 -10.97 -10.68 9.90
CA TYR A 182 -12.02 -9.68 9.92
C TYR A 182 -12.83 -9.73 8.62
N ASP A 183 -14.14 -9.58 8.72
CA ASP A 183 -15.00 -9.35 7.55
C ASP A 183 -14.81 -7.94 6.96
N LEU A 184 -15.46 -7.66 5.83
CA LEU A 184 -15.41 -6.34 5.18
C LEU A 184 -15.95 -5.19 6.05
N GLN A 185 -16.75 -5.49 7.09
CA GLN A 185 -17.26 -4.48 8.02
C GLN A 185 -16.29 -4.24 9.20
N GLY A 186 -15.20 -5.00 9.27
CA GLY A 186 -14.21 -4.93 10.35
C GLY A 186 -14.61 -5.71 11.60
N LYS A 187 -15.60 -6.60 11.51
CA LYS A 187 -15.96 -7.49 12.62
C LYS A 187 -15.03 -8.71 12.60
N GLU A 188 -14.52 -9.07 13.78
CA GLU A 188 -13.69 -10.26 13.94
C GLU A 188 -14.49 -11.54 13.59
N ILE A 189 -13.88 -12.39 12.79
CA ILE A 189 -14.42 -13.69 12.35
C ILE A 189 -13.36 -14.78 12.60
N PRO A 190 -13.74 -16.07 12.63
CA PRO A 190 -12.76 -17.15 12.74
C PRO A 190 -11.79 -17.15 11.55
N THR A 191 -10.49 -17.29 11.84
CA THR A 191 -9.48 -17.40 10.79
C THR A 191 -9.67 -18.69 9.98
N PRO A 192 -9.76 -18.64 8.64
CA PRO A 192 -9.92 -19.83 7.82
C PRO A 192 -8.74 -20.80 7.97
N GLN A 193 -9.02 -22.07 8.29
CA GLN A 193 -7.97 -23.08 8.54
C GLN A 193 -7.00 -23.28 7.36
N ASN A 194 -7.48 -23.08 6.13
CA ASN A 194 -6.66 -23.19 4.92
C ASN A 194 -5.66 -22.04 4.74
N MET A 195 -5.72 -20.99 5.57
CA MET A 195 -4.81 -19.85 5.54
C MET A 195 -3.76 -19.91 6.65
N GLN A 196 -3.92 -20.76 7.68
CA GLN A 196 -3.02 -20.78 8.85
C GLN A 196 -1.56 -21.03 8.49
N ALA A 197 -1.29 -21.94 7.55
CA ALA A 197 0.08 -22.21 7.12
C ALA A 197 0.74 -20.96 6.50
N ASP A 198 0.00 -20.19 5.69
CA ASP A 198 0.50 -18.96 5.07
C ASP A 198 0.65 -17.83 6.10
N VAL A 199 -0.27 -17.74 7.07
CA VAL A 199 -0.20 -16.78 8.18
C VAL A 199 1.02 -17.05 9.06
N GLU A 200 1.24 -18.30 9.46
CA GLU A 200 2.40 -18.70 10.26
C GLU A 200 3.71 -18.44 9.52
N GLU A 201 3.78 -18.75 8.21
CA GLU A 201 4.96 -18.48 7.38
C GLU A 201 5.28 -16.98 7.33
N PHE A 202 4.29 -16.15 7.00
CA PHE A 202 4.50 -14.72 6.84
C PHE A 202 4.73 -14.01 8.17
N ASN A 203 4.07 -14.46 9.25
CA ASN A 203 4.35 -13.97 10.60
C ASN A 203 5.80 -14.25 11.00
N GLY A 204 6.29 -15.48 10.79
CA GLY A 204 7.68 -15.84 11.07
C GLY A 204 8.68 -14.94 10.34
N LYS A 205 8.45 -14.68 9.04
CA LYS A 205 9.28 -13.76 8.25
C LYS A 205 9.21 -12.31 8.73
N LEU A 206 8.03 -11.84 9.16
CA LEU A 206 7.88 -10.51 9.73
C LEU A 206 8.64 -10.36 11.04
N MET A 207 8.55 -11.37 11.93
CA MET A 207 9.28 -11.37 13.19
C MET A 207 10.79 -11.41 12.99
N GLU A 208 11.28 -12.21 12.03
CA GLU A 208 12.69 -12.24 11.63
C GLU A 208 13.16 -10.84 11.19
N LEU A 209 12.40 -10.16 10.32
CA LEU A 209 12.73 -8.83 9.84
C LEU A 209 12.71 -7.78 10.97
N ILE A 210 11.68 -7.79 11.82
CA ILE A 210 11.60 -6.91 12.99
C ILE A 210 12.81 -7.12 13.91
N ALA A 211 13.25 -8.36 14.10
CA ALA A 211 14.42 -8.69 14.90
C ALA A 211 15.71 -8.06 14.35
N GLU A 212 15.85 -7.90 13.03
CA GLU A 212 17.03 -7.27 12.41
C GLU A 212 17.17 -5.77 12.71
N THR A 213 16.11 -5.12 13.21
CA THR A 213 16.13 -3.67 13.50
C THR A 213 16.85 -3.29 14.80
N ASP A 214 17.04 -4.24 15.71
CA ASP A 214 17.56 -3.98 17.05
C ASP A 214 18.28 -5.23 17.62
N GLU A 215 19.46 -5.04 18.19
CA GLU A 215 20.28 -6.15 18.71
C GLU A 215 19.57 -6.93 19.85
N GLU A 216 18.76 -6.27 20.68
CA GLU A 216 18.00 -6.93 21.75
C GLU A 216 16.86 -7.78 21.17
N LEU A 217 16.15 -7.27 20.15
CA LEU A 217 15.11 -8.03 19.45
C LEU A 217 15.69 -9.24 18.72
N MET A 218 16.88 -9.10 18.14
CA MET A 218 17.60 -10.21 17.51
C MET A 218 17.91 -11.33 18.50
N MET A 219 18.40 -11.00 19.70
CA MET A 219 18.66 -12.00 20.75
C MET A 219 17.37 -12.72 21.17
N LYS A 220 16.28 -11.96 21.43
CA LYS A 220 14.97 -12.52 21.77
C LYS A 220 14.47 -13.50 20.71
N PHE A 221 14.63 -13.16 19.42
CA PHE A 221 14.23 -14.03 18.32
C PHE A 221 14.99 -15.35 18.32
N PHE A 222 16.32 -15.31 18.50
CA PHE A 222 17.14 -16.53 18.56
C PHE A 222 16.84 -17.40 19.79
N ASP A 223 16.48 -16.78 20.90
CA ASP A 223 16.10 -17.48 22.13
C ASP A 223 14.63 -17.98 22.11
N GLY A 224 13.87 -17.67 21.05
CA GLY A 224 12.46 -18.07 20.88
C GLY A 224 11.50 -17.30 21.80
N GLU A 225 11.92 -16.13 22.30
CA GLU A 225 11.09 -15.25 23.11
C GLU A 225 10.08 -14.47 22.24
N LYS A 226 8.88 -14.26 22.76
CA LYS A 226 7.86 -13.46 22.06
C LYS A 226 8.15 -11.97 22.23
N PHE A 227 8.06 -11.23 21.14
CA PHE A 227 8.06 -9.77 21.19
C PHE A 227 6.77 -9.26 21.81
N THR A 228 6.87 -8.15 22.53
CA THR A 228 5.72 -7.38 22.98
C THR A 228 5.11 -6.61 21.82
N GLU A 229 3.85 -6.19 21.96
CA GLU A 229 3.17 -5.39 20.93
C GLU A 229 3.87 -4.06 20.66
N GLU A 230 4.42 -3.42 21.71
CA GLU A 230 5.19 -2.17 21.59
C GLU A 230 6.49 -2.37 20.81
N GLU A 231 7.20 -3.48 21.07
CA GLU A 231 8.42 -3.85 20.33
C GLU A 231 8.13 -4.11 18.85
N ILE A 232 7.05 -4.85 18.55
CA ILE A 232 6.60 -5.11 17.19
C ILE A 232 6.30 -3.80 16.48
N GLN A 233 5.50 -2.91 17.09
CA GLN A 233 5.15 -1.63 16.47
C GLN A 233 6.38 -0.75 16.22
N LYS A 234 7.26 -0.61 17.23
CA LYS A 234 8.47 0.21 17.11
C LYS A 234 9.40 -0.33 16.03
N GLY A 235 9.64 -1.65 16.02
CA GLY A 235 10.48 -2.31 15.03
C GLY A 235 9.90 -2.22 13.62
N LEU A 236 8.57 -2.38 13.47
CA LEU A 236 7.90 -2.24 12.18
C LEU A 236 8.02 -0.83 11.61
N HIS A 237 7.81 0.20 12.45
CA HIS A 237 7.99 1.59 12.03
C HIS A 237 9.44 1.90 11.62
N ALA A 238 10.42 1.40 12.38
CA ALA A 238 11.82 1.58 12.04
C ALA A 238 12.16 0.88 10.72
N ALA A 239 11.75 -0.39 10.57
CA ALA A 239 11.99 -1.16 9.37
C ALA A 239 11.41 -0.52 8.09
N ILE A 240 10.20 0.06 8.18
CA ILE A 240 9.58 0.76 7.05
C ILE A 240 10.30 2.08 6.76
N ALA A 241 10.62 2.86 7.80
CA ALA A 241 11.28 4.16 7.64
C ALA A 241 12.73 4.05 7.14
N ASP A 242 13.38 2.90 7.37
CA ASP A 242 14.74 2.61 6.90
C ASP A 242 14.76 1.78 5.60
N ASP A 243 13.60 1.61 4.94
CA ASP A 243 13.41 0.84 3.70
C ASP A 243 13.84 -0.64 3.78
N ILE A 244 13.92 -1.20 4.99
CA ILE A 244 14.22 -2.63 5.27
C ILE A 244 12.97 -3.48 5.03
N PHE A 245 11.78 -2.92 5.30
CA PHE A 245 10.50 -3.59 5.16
C PHE A 245 9.54 -2.85 4.22
N VAL A 246 8.90 -3.60 3.33
CA VAL A 246 7.85 -3.12 2.44
C VAL A 246 6.57 -3.92 2.71
N PRO A 247 5.57 -3.36 3.41
CA PRO A 247 4.31 -4.04 3.65
C PRO A 247 3.54 -4.26 2.35
N LEU A 248 2.95 -5.44 2.21
CA LEU A 248 2.05 -5.78 1.11
C LEU A 248 0.65 -6.04 1.65
N VAL A 249 -0.34 -5.38 1.04
CA VAL A 249 -1.77 -5.54 1.36
C VAL A 249 -2.58 -5.76 0.09
N ALA A 250 -3.83 -6.19 0.28
CA ALA A 250 -4.71 -6.64 -0.79
C ALA A 250 -5.99 -5.81 -0.84
N GLY A 251 -6.56 -5.65 -2.03
CA GLY A 251 -7.89 -5.09 -2.15
C GLY A 251 -8.38 -4.93 -3.58
N ASN A 252 -9.48 -4.19 -3.71
CA ASN A 252 -10.05 -3.82 -4.99
C ASN A 252 -10.60 -2.41 -4.91
N ALA A 253 -9.93 -1.48 -5.58
CA ALA A 253 -10.30 -0.08 -5.61
C ALA A 253 -11.71 0.16 -6.19
N GLN A 254 -12.11 -0.61 -7.21
CA GLN A 254 -13.41 -0.44 -7.87
C GLN A 254 -14.59 -0.88 -7.00
N THR A 255 -14.38 -1.86 -6.13
CA THR A 255 -15.40 -2.36 -5.19
C THR A 255 -15.20 -1.87 -3.76
N LEU A 256 -14.24 -0.96 -3.55
CA LEU A 256 -13.84 -0.35 -2.27
C LEU A 256 -13.29 -1.32 -1.21
N LYS A 257 -13.19 -2.62 -1.54
CA LYS A 257 -12.74 -3.63 -0.59
C LYS A 257 -11.26 -3.47 -0.28
N GLY A 258 -10.92 -3.46 1.00
CA GLY A 258 -9.54 -3.26 1.48
C GLY A 258 -9.04 -1.82 1.45
N VAL A 259 -9.76 -0.87 0.83
CA VAL A 259 -9.30 0.53 0.71
C VAL A 259 -9.22 1.22 2.07
N LYS A 260 -10.21 1.02 2.93
CA LYS A 260 -10.17 1.55 4.30
C LYS A 260 -9.01 0.98 5.11
N ARG A 261 -8.72 -0.33 4.96
CA ARG A 261 -7.59 -0.98 5.64
C ARG A 261 -6.25 -0.48 5.12
N LEU A 262 -6.12 -0.26 3.81
CA LEU A 262 -4.97 0.45 3.25
C LEU A 262 -4.79 1.82 3.93
N MET A 263 -5.85 2.62 4.04
CA MET A 263 -5.76 3.92 4.73
C MET A 263 -5.40 3.79 6.20
N ASP A 264 -5.87 2.75 6.91
CA ASP A 264 -5.42 2.45 8.27
C ASP A 264 -3.91 2.20 8.29
N LYS A 265 -3.38 1.34 7.41
CA LYS A 265 -1.92 1.09 7.33
C LYS A 265 -1.12 2.32 6.91
N LEU A 266 -1.65 3.19 6.05
CA LEU A 266 -0.99 4.46 5.71
C LEU A 266 -0.85 5.39 6.92
N VAL A 267 -1.89 5.48 7.75
CA VAL A 267 -1.86 6.30 8.97
C VAL A 267 -0.96 5.64 10.03
N ASP A 268 -1.12 4.34 10.21
CA ASP A 268 -0.53 3.61 11.33
C ASP A 268 0.92 3.20 11.09
N LEU A 269 1.38 3.04 9.83
CA LEU A 269 2.71 2.50 9.54
C LEU A 269 3.61 3.48 8.78
N MET A 270 3.08 4.15 7.75
CA MET A 270 3.90 4.96 6.86
C MET A 270 4.41 6.24 7.55
N PRO A 271 5.64 6.69 7.24
CA PRO A 271 6.24 7.85 7.89
C PRO A 271 5.45 9.13 7.63
N HIS A 272 5.42 9.99 8.66
CA HIS A 272 5.00 11.38 8.53
C HIS A 272 6.20 12.26 8.12
N PRO A 273 5.98 13.49 7.62
CA PRO A 273 7.05 14.33 7.06
C PRO A 273 8.30 14.58 7.94
N GLN A 274 8.21 14.45 9.26
CA GLN A 274 9.39 14.61 10.14
C GLN A 274 10.25 13.34 10.23
N ARG A 275 9.67 12.17 9.95
CA ARG A 275 10.34 10.87 9.96
C ARG A 275 10.73 10.38 8.57
N ALA A 276 10.11 10.92 7.53
CA ALA A 276 10.46 10.61 6.15
C ALA A 276 11.91 10.97 5.82
N HIS A 277 12.48 10.29 4.84
CA HIS A 277 13.82 10.59 4.35
C HIS A 277 13.91 12.04 3.86
N LYS A 278 14.91 12.76 4.36
CA LYS A 278 15.13 14.15 3.96
C LYS A 278 15.70 14.20 2.54
N ILE A 279 14.90 14.72 1.63
CA ILE A 279 15.33 14.98 0.26
C ILE A 279 16.18 16.25 0.24
N LYS A 280 17.35 16.19 -0.40
CA LYS A 280 18.18 17.38 -0.62
C LYS A 280 17.53 18.25 -1.69
N ALA A 281 17.45 19.55 -1.42
CA ALA A 281 17.03 20.51 -2.43
C ALA A 281 17.92 20.39 -3.67
N ILE A 282 17.31 20.42 -4.85
CA ILE A 282 18.03 20.53 -6.12
C ILE A 282 18.50 21.99 -6.19
N VAL A 283 19.81 22.21 -6.02
CA VAL A 283 20.47 23.52 -6.10
C VAL A 283 21.18 23.64 -7.43
#